data_AF-A0A314XTY5-F1
#
_entry.id   AF-A0A314XTY5-F1
#
_cell.length_a   1.000
_cell.length_b   1.000
_cell.length_c   1.000
_cell.angle_alpha   90.00
_cell.angle_beta   90.00
_cell.angle_gamma   90.00
#
_symmetry.space_group_name_H-M   'P 1'
#
loop_
_entity.id
_entity.type
_entity.pdbx_description
1 polymer ?
#
loop_
_entity_poly.entity_id
_entity_poly.type
_entity_poly.pdbx_seq_one_letter_code
_entity_poly.pdbx_strand_id
1 'polypeptide(L)'
;MPDEPICQAILEKMGSPLISTSVKCPKENEWLLDPVVIADIYGPEGLDFVVDGGVRVADPSTVVDITVIPPKLIRQGKGPKLHWMVAED
;
A
#
# COMPACT_ATOMS: atom_id res chain seq x y z
N MET A 1 3.86 8.20 6.05
CA MET A 1 3.83 8.82 4.72
C MET A 1 4.56 7.87 3.76
N PRO A 2 4.07 7.66 2.52
CA PRO A 2 4.82 6.89 1.52
C PRO A 2 6.19 7.53 1.27
N ASP A 3 7.23 6.71 1.33
CA ASP A 3 8.59 7.10 0.97
C ASP A 3 8.85 6.75 -0.51
N GLU A 4 8.09 7.40 -1.39
CA GLU A 4 8.15 7.18 -2.83
C GLU A 4 7.93 8.53 -3.57
N PRO A 5 8.86 8.95 -4.46
CA PRO A 5 8.82 10.29 -5.07
C PRO A 5 7.58 10.59 -5.93
N ILE A 6 7.07 9.63 -6.69
CA ILE A 6 5.85 9.77 -7.50
C ILE A 6 4.64 10.00 -6.60
N CYS A 7 4.49 9.20 -5.54
CA CYS A 7 3.42 9.33 -4.56
C CYS A 7 3.47 10.70 -3.86
N GLN A 8 4.67 11.15 -3.48
CA GLN A 8 4.88 12.46 -2.86
C GLN A 8 4.48 13.60 -3.81
N ALA A 9 4.94 13.55 -5.07
CA ALA A 9 4.59 14.56 -6.07
C ALA A 9 3.08 14.63 -6.34
N ILE A 10 2.39 13.49 -6.38
CA ILE A 10 0.92 13.44 -6.53
C ILE A 10 0.24 14.12 -5.35
N LEU A 11 0.60 13.75 -4.11
CA LEU A 11 0.01 14.32 -2.90
C LEU A 11 0.25 15.82 -2.78
N GLU A 12 1.46 16.29 -3.12
CA GLU A 12 1.81 17.71 -3.13
C GLU A 12 0.93 18.50 -4.11
N LYS A 13 0.67 17.94 -5.30
CA LYS A 13 -0.19 18.59 -6.31
C LYS A 13 -1.67 18.53 -5.94
N MET A 14 -2.12 17.46 -5.30
CA MET A 14 -3.51 17.31 -4.86
C MET A 14 -3.87 18.22 -3.68
N GLY A 15 -2.89 18.59 -2.84
CA GLY A 15 -3.12 19.41 -1.64
C GLY A 15 -4.10 18.79 -0.64
N SER A 16 -4.34 17.48 -0.74
CA SER A 16 -5.34 16.74 0.04
C SER A 16 -4.94 15.27 0.19
N PRO A 17 -5.46 14.53 1.19
CA PRO A 17 -5.19 13.11 1.34
C PRO A 17 -5.74 12.28 0.18
N LEU A 18 -4.98 11.26 -0.23
CA LEU A 18 -5.42 10.25 -1.19
C LEU A 18 -5.89 8.98 -0.45
N ILE A 19 -7.12 8.56 -0.72
CA ILE A 19 -7.60 7.24 -0.27
C ILE A 19 -6.98 6.19 -1.18
N SER A 20 -6.30 5.20 -0.60
CA SER A 20 -5.62 4.16 -1.35
C SER A 20 -5.71 2.82 -0.64
N THR A 21 -5.78 1.75 -1.42
CA THR A 21 -5.57 0.37 -0.96
C THR A 21 -4.51 -0.29 -1.82
N SER A 22 -3.90 -1.36 -1.32
CA SER A 22 -2.98 -2.16 -2.12
C SER A 22 -3.75 -2.92 -3.21
N VAL A 23 -3.22 -2.92 -4.44
CA VAL A 23 -3.88 -3.53 -5.61
C VAL A 23 -3.65 -5.03 -5.63
N LYS A 24 -4.72 -5.82 -5.76
CA LYS A 24 -4.69 -7.29 -5.77
C LYS A 24 -5.36 -7.85 -7.02
N CYS A 25 -4.98 -9.05 -7.44
CA CYS A 25 -5.72 -9.80 -8.44
C CYS A 25 -7.11 -10.14 -7.89
N PRO A 26 -8.20 -9.79 -8.59
CA PRO A 26 -9.57 -10.12 -8.15
C PRO A 26 -9.82 -11.63 -8.03
N LYS A 27 -9.08 -12.45 -8.78
CA LYS A 27 -9.29 -13.91 -8.86
C LYS A 27 -8.36 -14.71 -7.95
N GLU A 28 -7.11 -14.27 -7.83
CA GLU A 28 -6.03 -15.09 -7.25
C GLU A 28 -5.56 -14.56 -5.87
N ASN A 29 -6.10 -13.43 -5.41
CA ASN A 29 -5.71 -12.77 -4.14
C ASN A 29 -4.20 -12.46 -4.03
N GLU A 30 -3.49 -12.48 -5.16
CA GLU A 30 -2.08 -12.12 -5.28
C GLU A 30 -1.91 -10.61 -5.47
N TRP A 31 -0.74 -10.09 -5.13
CA TRP A 31 -0.40 -8.69 -5.36
C TRP A 31 -0.09 -8.44 -6.83
N LEU A 32 -0.68 -7.39 -7.40
CA LEU A 32 -0.30 -6.94 -8.75
C LEU A 32 0.81 -5.90 -8.62
N LEU A 33 1.94 -6.17 -9.26
CA LEU A 33 3.16 -5.37 -9.16
C LEU A 33 3.61 -4.76 -10.48
N ASP A 34 3.05 -5.25 -11.59
CA ASP A 34 3.34 -4.79 -12.94
C ASP A 34 2.23 -3.82 -13.39
N PRO A 35 2.56 -2.56 -13.71
CA PRO A 35 1.57 -1.57 -14.14
C PRO A 35 0.84 -1.95 -15.43
N VAL A 36 1.47 -2.70 -16.33
CA VAL A 36 0.82 -3.22 -17.56
C VAL A 36 -0.26 -4.22 -17.19
N VAL A 37 0.07 -5.17 -16.30
CA VAL A 37 -0.89 -6.17 -15.82
C VAL A 37 -2.04 -5.51 -15.03
N ILE A 38 -1.75 -4.48 -14.23
CA ILE A 38 -2.78 -3.69 -13.54
C ILE A 38 -3.72 -3.05 -14.55
N ALA A 39 -3.20 -2.40 -15.59
CA ALA A 39 -4.01 -1.78 -16.64
C ALA A 39 -4.89 -2.80 -17.37
N ASP A 40 -4.34 -3.96 -17.71
CA ASP A 40 -5.08 -5.02 -18.42
C ASP A 40 -6.22 -5.60 -17.58
N ILE A 41 -5.99 -5.83 -16.28
CA ILE A 41 -6.98 -6.44 -15.38
C ILE A 41 -8.06 -5.44 -14.99
N TYR A 42 -7.68 -4.22 -14.61
CA TYR A 42 -8.59 -3.24 -14.04
C TYR A 42 -9.14 -2.23 -15.06
N GLY A 43 -8.55 -2.12 -16.24
CA GLY A 43 -9.08 -1.31 -17.34
C GLY A 43 -10.56 -1.59 -17.64
N PRO A 44 -10.96 -2.88 -17.81
CA PRO A 44 -12.38 -3.24 -17.99
C PRO A 44 -13.27 -2.96 -16.77
N GLU A 45 -12.70 -2.84 -15.57
CA GLU A 45 -13.40 -2.59 -14.30
C GLU A 45 -13.57 -1.07 -14.02
N GLY A 46 -13.19 -0.21 -14.96
CA GLY A 46 -13.37 1.25 -14.84
C GLY A 46 -12.17 2.01 -14.30
N LEU A 47 -10.95 1.48 -14.45
CA LEU A 47 -9.73 2.22 -14.12
C LEU A 47 -9.50 3.37 -15.10
N ASP A 48 -9.43 4.60 -14.58
CA ASP A 48 -9.23 5.80 -15.41
C ASP A 48 -7.81 5.93 -15.97
N PHE A 49 -6.79 5.65 -15.15
CA PHE A 49 -5.39 5.74 -15.55
C PHE A 49 -4.46 4.90 -14.66
N VAL A 50 -3.27 4.62 -15.18
CA VAL A 50 -2.15 4.01 -14.46
C VAL A 50 -0.95 4.93 -14.56
N VAL A 51 -0.26 5.15 -13.43
CA VAL A 51 1.04 5.81 -13.42
C VAL A 51 2.12 4.72 -13.43
N ASP A 52 2.79 4.57 -14.58
CA ASP A 52 3.85 3.58 -14.75
C ASP A 52 5.15 4.06 -14.10
N GLY A 53 5.43 3.52 -12.90
CA GLY A 53 6.72 3.65 -12.22
C GLY A 53 7.67 2.48 -12.50
N GLY A 54 7.29 1.52 -13.35
CA GLY A 54 7.93 0.22 -13.55
C GLY A 54 7.52 -0.82 -12.50
N VAL A 55 7.92 -2.08 -12.73
CA VAL A 55 7.64 -3.19 -11.80
C VAL A 55 8.32 -2.93 -10.46
N ARG A 56 7.59 -3.13 -9.36
CA ARG A 56 8.10 -2.92 -8.00
C ARG A 56 7.75 -4.09 -7.11
N VAL A 57 8.73 -4.64 -6.41
CA VAL A 57 8.47 -5.53 -5.27
C VAL A 57 8.39 -4.66 -4.04
N ALA A 58 7.21 -4.60 -3.43
CA ALA A 58 7.01 -3.88 -2.18
C ALA A 58 6.43 -4.82 -1.14
N ASP A 59 7.22 -5.10 -0.10
CA ASP A 59 6.66 -5.66 1.12
C ASP A 59 5.61 -4.69 1.67
N PRO A 60 4.47 -5.20 2.17
CA PRO A 60 3.42 -4.36 2.70
C PRO A 60 3.93 -3.52 3.89
N SER A 61 3.24 -2.43 4.19
CA SER A 61 3.52 -1.63 5.38
C SER A 61 3.24 -2.39 6.66
N THR A 62 4.04 -2.10 7.70
CA THR A 62 3.73 -2.48 9.08
C THR A 62 2.55 -1.64 9.58
N VAL A 63 1.54 -2.29 10.15
CA VAL A 63 0.32 -1.66 10.65
C VAL A 63 0.25 -1.87 12.15
N VAL A 64 0.11 -0.77 12.90
CA VAL A 64 0.05 -0.76 14.36
C VAL A 64 -1.19 0.01 14.79
N ASP A 65 -2.01 -0.60 15.64
CA ASP A 65 -3.14 0.03 16.30
C ASP A 65 -2.66 0.78 17.55
N ILE A 66 -2.76 2.10 17.48
CA ILE A 66 -2.39 3.03 18.55
C ILE A 66 -3.60 3.54 19.36
N THR A 67 -4.78 2.97 19.13
CA THR A 67 -5.99 3.30 19.89
C THR A 67 -6.09 2.56 21.22
N VAL A 68 -5.24 1.54 21.41
CA VAL A 68 -5.16 0.69 22.60
C VAL A 68 -3.81 0.84 23.32
N ILE A 69 -3.78 0.51 24.61
CA ILE A 69 -2.56 0.49 25.43
C ILE A 69 -2.37 -0.93 26.01
N PRO A 70 -1.24 -1.59 25.74
CA PRO A 70 -0.13 -1.15 24.89
C PRO A 70 -0.50 -1.16 23.37
N PRO A 71 0.16 -0.35 22.52
CA PRO A 71 -0.07 -0.38 21.07
C PRO A 71 0.11 -1.78 20.47
N LYS A 72 -0.84 -2.17 19.61
CA LYS A 72 -0.93 -3.54 19.08
C LYS A 72 -0.44 -3.61 17.64
N LEU A 73 0.45 -4.57 17.35
CA LEU A 73 0.89 -4.88 15.99
C LEU A 73 -0.19 -5.67 15.26
N ILE A 74 -0.82 -5.06 14.26
CA ILE A 74 -1.88 -5.68 13.44
C ILE A 74 -1.29 -6.44 12.26
N ARG A 75 -0.22 -5.91 11.66
CA ARG A 75 0.50 -6.56 10.56
C ARG A 75 1.98 -6.20 10.62
N GLN A 76 2.84 -7.21 10.64
CA GLN A 76 4.27 -7.00 10.41
C GLN A 76 4.55 -6.92 8.91
N GLY A 77 5.20 -5.83 8.47
CA GLY A 77 5.60 -5.61 7.08
C GLY A 77 7.04 -5.11 7.00
N LYS A 78 7.34 -4.23 6.03
CA LYS A 78 8.68 -3.66 5.80
C LYS A 78 9.25 -2.88 6.99
N GLY A 79 8.38 -2.24 7.78
CA GLY A 79 8.80 -1.44 8.94
C GLY A 79 9.19 -2.34 10.12
N PRO A 80 10.33 -2.11 10.79
CA PRO A 80 10.79 -2.99 11.86
C PRO A 80 9.81 -3.00 13.04
N LYS A 81 9.66 -4.17 13.69
CA LYS A 81 8.99 -4.25 14.99
C LYS A 81 9.82 -3.51 16.03
N LEU A 82 9.20 -2.60 16.76
CA LEU A 82 9.83 -1.89 17.87
C LEU A 82 9.36 -2.46 19.22
N HIS A 83 10.14 -2.23 20.28
CA HIS A 83 9.89 -2.81 21.61
C HIS A 83 8.54 -2.42 22.23
N TRP A 84 7.96 -1.29 21.80
CA TRP A 84 6.67 -0.80 22.27
C TRP A 84 5.48 -1.40 21.50
N MET A 85 5.72 -2.19 20.46
CA MET A 85 4.69 -2.87 19.66
C MET A 85 4.45 -4.28 20.21
N VAL A 86 3.25 -4.51 20.75
CA VAL A 86 2.85 -5.83 21.26
C VAL A 86 2.19 -6.63 20.13
N ALA A 87 2.74 -7.80 19.82
CA ALA A 87 2.10 -8.76 18.92
C ALA A 87 1.15 -9.64 19.74
N GLU A 88 0.02 -10.06 19.16
CA GLU A 88 -0.72 -11.19 19.72
C GLU A 88 0.11 -12.46 19.54
N ASP A 89 0.07 -13.33 20.56
CA ASP A 89 0.65 -14.68 20.51
C ASP A 89 -0.10 -15.57 19.50
#